data_AF-A0A956NLA0-F1
#
_entry.id   AF-A0A956NLA0-F1
#
_cell.length_a   1.000
_cell.length_b   1.000
_cell.length_c   1.000
_cell.angle_alpha   90.00
_cell.angle_beta   90.00
_cell.angle_gamma   90.00
#
_symmetry.space_group_name_H-M   'P 1'
#
loop_
_entity.id
_entity.type
_entity.pdbx_description
1 polymer ?
#
loop_
_entity_poly.entity_id
_entity_poly.type
_entity_poly.pdbx_seq_one_letter_code
_entity_poly.pdbx_strand_id
1 'polypeptide(L)'
;LNLAGTGFGVTIVPGTLLYLNGQVLKYVLMVLVTLALGFALTWIFGYKEEEVEAQKEVVAEDIASAESAPVALQAETIAAPLKGEVVALENVNDPVFSSGAMGKGAAIKPSGNQVVAPFDGEVQIAFPTGHAYGLKSDKGAEVLIHIGIDTVSLDGKGFDAKVQANQRIKKGDVLA
;
A
#
# COMPACT_ATOMS: atom_id res chain seq x y z
N LEU A 1 -10.44 37.39 -27.50
CA LEU A 1 -10.56 37.39 -26.03
C LEU A 1 -11.05 36.03 -25.58
N ASN A 2 -10.37 35.48 -24.56
CA ASN A 2 -10.93 34.60 -23.54
C ASN A 2 -11.39 33.21 -23.99
N LEU A 3 -10.39 32.35 -24.18
CA LEU A 3 -10.52 30.95 -23.79
C LEU A 3 -10.88 30.92 -22.29
N ALA A 4 -12.05 30.39 -21.93
CA ALA A 4 -12.42 30.12 -20.55
C ALA A 4 -13.06 28.75 -20.47
N GLY A 5 -12.29 27.76 -20.01
CA GLY A 5 -12.84 26.48 -19.58
C GLY A 5 -13.51 26.68 -18.22
N THR A 6 -14.82 26.44 -18.15
CA THR A 6 -15.54 26.29 -16.87
C THR A 6 -16.30 24.98 -16.95
N GLY A 7 -15.69 23.95 -16.39
CA GLY A 7 -16.09 22.55 -16.59
C GLY A 7 -17.35 22.17 -15.84
N PHE A 8 -17.88 20.99 -16.19
CA PHE A 8 -18.79 20.26 -15.31
C PHE A 8 -18.68 18.75 -15.57
N GLY A 9 -17.90 18.04 -14.76
CA GLY A 9 -17.86 16.58 -14.76
C GLY A 9 -19.11 15.91 -14.16
N VAL A 10 -20.14 16.69 -13.80
CA VAL A 10 -21.39 16.22 -13.14
C VAL A 10 -22.65 16.72 -13.88
N THR A 11 -22.56 17.08 -15.17
CA THR A 11 -23.71 17.64 -15.92
C THR A 11 -24.58 16.63 -16.66
N ILE A 12 -24.37 15.32 -16.57
CA ILE A 12 -25.16 14.41 -17.42
C ILE A 12 -26.66 14.52 -17.11
N VAL A 13 -27.08 14.49 -15.84
CA VAL A 13 -28.51 14.65 -15.48
C VAL A 13 -28.95 16.11 -15.46
N PRO A 14 -28.26 17.06 -14.77
CA PRO A 14 -28.68 18.46 -14.74
C PRO A 14 -28.54 19.18 -16.09
N GLY A 15 -27.59 18.76 -16.93
CA GLY A 15 -27.28 19.36 -18.23
C GLY A 15 -28.24 18.96 -19.34
N THR A 16 -28.99 17.86 -19.21
CA THR A 16 -30.13 17.58 -20.11
C THR A 16 -31.14 18.73 -20.12
N LEU A 17 -31.25 19.47 -19.00
CA LEU A 17 -32.14 20.62 -18.86
C LEU A 17 -31.79 21.78 -19.80
N LEU A 18 -30.54 21.88 -20.24
CA LEU A 18 -30.06 22.91 -21.16
C LEU A 18 -30.47 22.64 -22.62
N TYR A 19 -30.89 21.42 -22.95
CA TYR A 19 -31.18 20.99 -24.32
C TYR A 19 -32.68 20.70 -24.60
N LEU A 20 -33.59 21.15 -23.71
CA LEU A 20 -35.05 20.97 -23.84
C LEU A 20 -35.66 21.60 -25.11
N ASN A 21 -34.93 22.42 -25.86
CA ASN A 21 -35.39 23.07 -27.10
C ASN A 21 -35.36 22.12 -28.33
N GLY A 22 -35.79 20.85 -28.15
CA GLY A 22 -35.85 19.84 -29.22
C GLY A 22 -34.52 19.17 -29.59
N GLN A 23 -33.42 19.46 -28.88
CA GLN A 23 -32.09 18.89 -29.13
C GLN A 23 -31.72 17.74 -28.19
N VAL A 24 -32.61 17.39 -27.24
CA VAL A 24 -32.44 16.33 -26.24
C VAL A 24 -32.02 15.00 -26.89
N LEU A 25 -32.62 14.62 -28.01
CA LEU A 25 -32.31 13.35 -28.68
C LEU A 25 -30.85 13.28 -29.16
N LYS A 26 -30.32 14.40 -29.68
CA LYS A 26 -28.91 14.50 -30.12
C LYS A 26 -27.96 14.46 -28.93
N TYR A 27 -28.34 15.10 -27.82
CA TYR A 27 -27.58 15.08 -26.58
C TYR A 27 -27.51 13.66 -25.97
N VAL A 28 -28.63 12.95 -25.90
CA VAL A 28 -28.68 11.55 -25.41
C VAL A 28 -27.82 10.64 -26.27
N LEU A 29 -27.86 10.79 -27.60
CA LEU A 29 -27.02 10.03 -28.52
C LEU A 29 -25.53 10.32 -28.27
N MET A 30 -25.14 11.58 -28.10
CA MET A 30 -23.77 11.97 -27.79
C MET A 30 -23.28 11.33 -26.48
N VAL A 31 -24.10 11.36 -25.42
CA VAL A 31 -23.74 10.76 -24.12
C VAL A 31 -23.49 9.26 -24.27
N LEU A 32 -24.37 8.55 -24.98
CA LEU A 32 -24.22 7.12 -25.23
C LEU A 32 -22.93 6.80 -25.99
N VAL A 33 -22.59 7.60 -27.01
CA VAL A 33 -21.34 7.44 -27.78
C VAL A 33 -20.12 7.69 -26.89
N THR A 34 -20.11 8.73 -26.07
CA THR A 34 -18.98 9.03 -25.17
C THR A 34 -18.82 7.97 -24.08
N LEU A 35 -19.92 7.42 -23.56
CA LEU A 35 -19.91 6.32 -22.59
C LEU A 35 -19.35 5.04 -23.23
N ALA A 36 -19.83 4.67 -24.42
CA ALA A 36 -19.35 3.50 -25.14
C ALA A 36 -17.86 3.63 -25.51
N LEU A 37 -17.42 4.82 -25.90
CA LEU A 37 -16.02 5.08 -26.21
C LEU A 37 -15.13 4.99 -24.96
N GLY A 38 -15.55 5.61 -23.85
CA GLY A 38 -14.84 5.49 -22.57
C GLY A 38 -14.74 4.03 -22.11
N PHE A 39 -15.85 3.29 -22.19
CA PHE A 39 -15.90 1.87 -21.86
C PHE A 39 -14.98 1.04 -22.77
N ALA A 40 -15.00 1.26 -24.09
CA ALA A 40 -14.12 0.55 -25.01
C ALA A 40 -12.64 0.85 -24.75
N LEU A 41 -12.29 2.10 -24.44
CA LEU A 41 -10.93 2.49 -24.09
C LEU A 41 -10.50 1.86 -22.76
N THR A 42 -11.37 1.83 -21.75
CA THR A 42 -11.10 1.09 -20.50
C THR A 42 -11.01 -0.41 -20.74
N TRP A 43 -11.78 -0.97 -21.68
CA TRP A 43 -11.71 -2.40 -21.99
C TRP A 43 -10.43 -2.78 -22.77
N ILE A 44 -9.91 -1.88 -23.62
CA ILE A 44 -8.70 -2.11 -24.44
C ILE A 44 -7.42 -1.71 -23.70
N PHE A 45 -7.44 -0.63 -22.93
CA PHE A 45 -6.27 -0.01 -22.28
C PHE A 45 -6.37 0.08 -20.76
N GLY A 46 -7.52 -0.23 -20.16
CA GLY A 46 -7.65 -0.31 -18.71
C GLY A 46 -6.71 -1.41 -18.20
N TYR A 47 -5.99 -1.06 -17.13
CA TYR A 47 -4.93 -1.85 -16.53
C TYR A 47 -5.19 -3.35 -16.62
N LYS A 48 -4.24 -4.08 -17.23
CA LYS A 48 -4.25 -5.53 -17.20
C LYS A 48 -4.20 -5.94 -15.73
N GLU A 49 -5.32 -6.45 -15.24
CA GLU A 49 -5.50 -7.02 -13.91
C GLU A 49 -4.40 -8.06 -13.60
N GLU A 50 -3.76 -8.64 -14.62
CA GLU A 50 -2.61 -9.54 -14.54
C GLU A 50 -1.44 -9.01 -13.68
N GLU A 51 -1.11 -7.71 -13.68
CA GLU A 51 0.00 -7.19 -12.84
C GLU A 51 -0.41 -6.96 -11.38
N VAL A 52 -1.68 -6.64 -11.13
CA VAL A 52 -2.21 -6.41 -9.78
C VAL A 52 -2.61 -7.72 -9.13
N GLU A 53 -3.24 -8.62 -9.87
CA GLU A 53 -3.57 -9.99 -9.46
C GLU A 53 -2.31 -10.83 -9.26
N ALA A 54 -1.28 -10.74 -10.12
CA ALA A 54 -0.03 -11.44 -9.86
C ALA A 54 0.66 -10.94 -8.57
N GLN A 55 0.61 -9.64 -8.26
CA GLN A 55 1.10 -9.14 -6.97
C GLN A 55 0.20 -9.55 -5.79
N LYS A 56 -1.12 -9.65 -6.00
CA LYS A 56 -2.09 -10.04 -4.98
C LYS A 56 -2.06 -11.54 -4.70
N GLU A 57 -1.88 -12.37 -5.72
CA GLU A 57 -1.70 -13.83 -5.63
C GLU A 57 -0.35 -14.16 -5.02
N VAL A 58 0.74 -13.50 -5.43
CA VAL A 58 2.05 -13.74 -4.80
C VAL A 58 2.03 -13.36 -3.32
N VAL A 59 1.35 -12.27 -2.94
CA VAL A 59 1.17 -11.90 -1.52
C VAL A 59 0.18 -12.85 -0.82
N ALA A 60 -0.94 -13.23 -1.44
CA ALA A 60 -1.92 -14.11 -0.82
C ALA A 60 -1.45 -15.56 -0.69
N GLU A 61 -0.63 -16.06 -1.61
CA GLU A 61 -0.05 -17.41 -1.59
C GLU A 61 1.07 -17.50 -0.55
N ASP A 62 1.87 -16.45 -0.35
CA ASP A 62 2.84 -16.38 0.76
C ASP A 62 2.13 -16.35 2.13
N ILE A 63 1.01 -15.63 2.23
CA ILE A 63 0.20 -15.57 3.47
C ILE A 63 -0.56 -16.89 3.70
N ALA A 64 -1.09 -17.54 2.65
CA ALA A 64 -1.82 -18.80 2.77
C ALA A 64 -0.90 -20.01 3.01
N SER A 65 0.33 -19.98 2.49
CA SER A 65 1.36 -20.96 2.79
C SER A 65 1.83 -20.87 4.25
N ALA A 66 1.78 -19.68 4.85
CA ALA A 66 2.07 -19.47 6.27
C ALA A 66 1.00 -20.08 7.22
N GLU A 67 -0.20 -20.41 6.74
CA GLU A 67 -1.32 -20.87 7.57
C GLU A 67 -1.45 -22.41 7.68
N SER A 68 -0.63 -23.18 6.96
CA SER A 68 -0.80 -24.64 6.84
C SER A 68 0.13 -25.51 7.70
N ALA A 69 0.96 -24.90 8.55
CA ALA A 69 1.70 -25.63 9.58
C ALA A 69 1.27 -25.12 10.97
N PRO A 70 1.06 -26.00 11.97
CA PRO A 70 0.90 -25.54 13.34
C PRO A 70 2.25 -24.98 13.77
N VAL A 71 2.44 -23.66 13.61
CA VAL A 71 3.56 -22.97 14.23
C VAL A 71 3.31 -23.10 15.72
N ALA A 72 4.02 -24.03 16.36
CA ALA A 72 4.13 -24.03 17.81
C ALA A 72 4.64 -22.65 18.18
N LEU A 73 3.76 -21.79 18.71
CA LEU A 73 4.07 -20.43 19.13
C LEU A 73 5.16 -20.50 20.19
N GLN A 74 6.41 -20.50 19.74
CA GLN A 74 7.55 -20.42 20.62
C GLN A 74 7.60 -18.99 21.13
N ALA A 75 7.78 -18.83 22.44
CA ALA A 75 8.03 -17.52 23.01
C ALA A 75 9.27 -16.93 22.33
N GLU A 76 9.06 -15.88 21.54
CA GLU A 76 10.10 -15.19 20.81
C GLU A 76 10.17 -13.74 21.25
N THR A 77 11.39 -13.24 21.41
CA THR A 77 11.64 -11.83 21.73
C THR A 77 11.96 -11.07 20.46
N ILE A 78 11.03 -10.21 20.05
CA ILE A 78 11.23 -9.26 18.96
C ILE A 78 11.97 -8.05 19.54
N ALA A 79 13.21 -7.79 19.09
CA ALA A 79 13.95 -6.62 19.55
C ALA A 79 13.41 -5.33 18.90
N ALA A 80 13.70 -4.18 19.50
CA ALA A 80 13.34 -2.90 18.90
C ALA A 80 14.14 -2.70 17.59
N PRO A 81 13.47 -2.50 16.44
CA PRO A 81 14.14 -2.31 15.16
C PRO A 81 14.77 -0.93 15.02
N LEU A 82 14.48 0.02 15.91
CA LEU A 82 15.01 1.37 15.87
C LEU A 82 15.06 1.97 17.29
N LYS A 83 16.05 2.83 17.54
CA LYS A 83 16.16 3.57 18.81
C LYS A 83 15.10 4.66 18.88
N GLY A 84 14.31 4.67 19.93
CA GLY A 84 13.23 5.64 20.09
C GLY A 84 12.38 5.40 21.32
N GLU A 85 11.30 6.15 21.41
CA GLU A 85 10.28 6.00 22.45
C GLU A 85 9.15 5.11 21.94
N VAL A 86 8.78 4.08 22.71
CA VAL A 86 7.68 3.18 22.34
C VAL A 86 6.35 3.86 22.65
N VAL A 87 5.47 3.90 21.65
CA VAL A 87 4.13 4.47 21.71
C VAL A 87 3.13 3.36 21.40
N ALA A 88 2.01 3.34 22.12
CA ALA A 88 0.94 2.38 21.84
C ALA A 88 0.41 2.59 20.41
N LEU A 89 0.12 1.49 19.71
CA LEU A 89 -0.32 1.55 18.31
C LEU A 89 -1.62 2.37 18.14
N GLU A 90 -2.50 2.32 19.13
CA GLU A 90 -3.75 3.11 19.22
C GLU A 90 -3.54 4.63 19.19
N ASN A 91 -2.35 5.11 19.57
CA ASN A 91 -2.01 6.55 19.60
C ASN A 91 -1.35 7.02 18.31
N VAL A 92 -1.22 6.15 17.30
CA VAL A 92 -0.73 6.53 15.96
C VAL A 92 -1.82 7.26 15.21
N ASN A 93 -1.47 8.38 14.57
CA ASN A 93 -2.41 9.21 13.80
C ASN A 93 -2.70 8.63 12.39
N ASP A 94 -2.93 7.32 12.32
CA ASP A 94 -3.27 6.59 11.10
C ASP A 94 -4.28 5.48 11.45
N PRO A 95 -5.52 5.53 10.92
CA PRO A 95 -6.56 4.53 11.19
C PRO A 95 -6.19 3.09 10.79
N VAL A 96 -5.34 2.90 9.78
CA VAL A 96 -4.96 1.57 9.29
C VAL A 96 -4.12 0.83 10.35
N PHE A 97 -3.23 1.56 11.02
CA PHE A 97 -2.40 1.02 12.09
C PHE A 97 -3.11 1.07 13.46
N SER A 98 -3.69 2.21 13.83
CA SER A 98 -4.33 2.40 15.15
C SER A 98 -5.53 1.51 15.41
N SER A 99 -6.25 1.08 14.36
CA SER A 99 -7.34 0.10 14.48
C SER A 99 -6.85 -1.33 14.76
N GLY A 100 -5.56 -1.61 14.55
CA GLY A 100 -5.00 -2.96 14.62
C GLY A 100 -5.38 -3.86 13.42
N ALA A 101 -5.93 -3.30 12.33
CA ALA A 101 -6.30 -4.06 11.13
C ALA A 101 -5.10 -4.78 10.49
N MET A 102 -3.89 -4.21 10.61
CA MET A 102 -2.63 -4.79 10.13
C MET A 102 -1.98 -5.76 11.13
N GLY A 103 -2.62 -6.01 12.28
CA GLY A 103 -2.10 -6.85 13.34
C GLY A 103 -1.79 -6.10 14.64
N LYS A 104 -1.47 -6.87 15.68
CA LYS A 104 -1.04 -6.32 16.98
C LYS A 104 0.40 -5.85 16.88
N GLY A 105 0.71 -4.71 17.49
CA GLY A 105 2.05 -4.16 17.46
C GLY A 105 2.22 -2.94 18.36
N ALA A 106 3.30 -2.21 18.11
CA ALA A 106 3.62 -0.95 18.77
C ALA A 106 4.26 0.00 17.75
N ALA A 107 4.15 1.30 18.00
CA ALA A 107 4.85 2.32 17.25
C ALA A 107 6.09 2.78 18.00
N ILE A 108 7.09 3.28 17.27
CA ILE A 108 8.31 3.83 17.86
C ILE A 108 8.50 5.25 17.31
N LYS A 109 8.58 6.23 18.19
CA LYS A 109 8.98 7.59 17.84
C LYS A 109 10.51 7.63 17.70
N PRO A 110 11.05 7.78 16.49
CA PRO A 110 12.47 7.60 16.27
C PRO A 110 13.33 8.67 16.95
N SER A 111 14.44 8.24 17.55
CA SER A 111 15.55 9.09 18.00
C SER A 111 16.87 8.77 17.27
N GLY A 112 16.88 7.71 16.46
CA GLY A 112 17.96 7.34 15.55
C GLY A 112 17.54 7.42 14.08
N ASN A 113 18.49 7.15 13.20
CA ASN A 113 18.35 7.24 11.74
C ASN A 113 18.61 5.89 11.04
N GLN A 114 18.62 4.78 11.78
CA GLN A 114 18.92 3.46 11.27
C GLN A 114 17.88 2.46 11.76
N VAL A 115 17.35 1.69 10.82
CA VAL A 115 16.42 0.59 11.07
C VAL A 115 17.19 -0.72 10.94
N VAL A 116 17.08 -1.56 11.97
CA VAL A 116 17.79 -2.84 12.06
C VAL A 116 16.82 -4.00 12.18
N ALA A 117 17.29 -5.18 11.79
CA ALA A 117 16.61 -6.45 11.95
C ALA A 117 16.33 -6.76 13.44
N PRO A 118 15.05 -6.99 13.82
CA PRO A 118 14.69 -7.26 15.22
C PRO A 118 15.00 -8.70 15.68
N PHE A 119 15.22 -9.63 14.75
CA PHE A 119 15.51 -11.05 14.98
C PHE A 119 16.30 -11.65 13.81
N ASP A 120 16.72 -12.91 13.96
CA ASP A 120 17.31 -13.71 12.89
C ASP A 120 16.21 -14.31 12.02
N GLY A 121 16.34 -14.20 10.70
CA GLY A 121 15.26 -14.57 9.79
C GLY A 121 15.52 -14.19 8.34
N GLU A 122 14.45 -13.91 7.62
CA GLU A 122 14.47 -13.57 6.20
C GLU A 122 13.59 -12.35 5.92
N VAL A 123 14.02 -11.52 4.97
CA VAL A 123 13.22 -10.42 4.43
C VAL A 123 12.26 -11.02 3.39
N GLN A 124 10.99 -11.20 3.73
CA GLN A 124 9.99 -11.68 2.76
C GLN A 124 9.75 -10.61 1.69
N ILE A 125 9.56 -9.36 2.12
CA ILE A 125 9.17 -8.25 1.25
C ILE A 125 9.98 -7.02 1.61
N ALA A 126 10.62 -6.41 0.61
CA ALA A 126 11.25 -5.10 0.72
C ALA A 126 10.57 -4.16 -0.29
N PHE A 127 9.90 -3.12 0.20
CA PHE A 127 9.21 -2.19 -0.70
C PHE A 127 10.23 -1.34 -1.48
N PRO A 128 10.01 -1.09 -2.79
CA PRO A 128 10.98 -0.37 -3.62
C PRO A 128 11.36 1.02 -3.11
N THR A 129 10.43 1.70 -2.43
CA THR A 129 10.64 3.02 -1.83
C THR A 129 11.33 2.97 -0.46
N GLY A 130 11.71 1.80 0.04
CA GLY A 130 12.50 1.63 1.28
C GLY A 130 11.77 1.99 2.59
N HIS A 131 10.49 2.34 2.52
CA HIS A 131 9.71 2.78 3.68
C HIS A 131 9.13 1.62 4.50
N ALA A 132 9.13 0.39 3.99
CA ALA A 132 8.55 -0.75 4.67
C ALA A 132 9.26 -2.06 4.36
N TYR A 133 9.26 -2.98 5.33
CA TYR A 133 9.91 -4.28 5.28
C TYR A 133 9.05 -5.33 5.98
N GLY A 134 8.70 -6.41 5.27
CA GLY A 134 8.08 -7.61 5.82
C GLY A 134 9.14 -8.66 6.13
N LEU A 135 9.21 -9.10 7.39
CA LEU A 135 10.24 -10.02 7.90
C LEU A 135 9.60 -11.29 8.45
N LYS A 136 10.21 -12.45 8.18
CA LYS A 136 9.89 -13.74 8.81
C LYS A 136 11.01 -14.14 9.74
N SER A 137 10.69 -14.44 11.00
CA SER A 137 11.64 -15.07 11.92
C SER A 137 11.78 -16.56 11.59
N ASP A 138 12.96 -17.12 11.89
CA ASP A 138 13.19 -18.56 11.90
C ASP A 138 12.26 -19.34 12.85
N LYS A 139 11.69 -18.66 13.85
CA LYS A 139 10.71 -19.23 14.78
C LYS A 139 9.26 -19.06 14.30
N GLY A 140 9.05 -18.45 13.14
CA GLY A 140 7.74 -18.32 12.48
C GLY A 140 7.00 -17.01 12.78
N ALA A 141 7.57 -16.07 13.54
CA ALA A 141 6.95 -14.75 13.71
C ALA A 141 7.05 -13.91 12.44
N GLU A 142 5.94 -13.33 12.01
CA GLU A 142 5.89 -12.40 10.87
C GLU A 142 5.74 -10.97 11.39
N VAL A 143 6.65 -10.10 10.97
CA VAL A 143 6.71 -8.71 11.42
C VAL A 143 6.80 -7.78 10.24
N LEU A 144 5.86 -6.85 10.16
CA LEU A 144 5.86 -5.72 9.23
C LEU A 144 6.42 -4.49 9.93
N ILE A 145 7.50 -3.92 9.39
CA ILE A 145 8.05 -2.64 9.80
C ILE A 145 7.63 -1.60 8.77
N HIS A 146 6.94 -0.54 9.20
CA HIS A 146 6.57 0.59 8.36
C HIS A 146 7.16 1.87 8.96
N ILE A 147 7.87 2.66 8.15
CA ILE A 147 8.67 3.80 8.60
C ILE A 147 7.94 5.10 8.25
N GLY A 148 7.39 5.77 9.26
CA GLY A 148 6.65 7.02 9.09
C GLY A 148 5.20 6.82 8.65
N ILE A 149 4.51 7.92 8.32
CA ILE A 149 3.14 7.91 7.77
C ILE A 149 3.23 8.56 6.39
N ASP A 150 2.56 8.00 5.39
CA ASP A 150 2.55 8.46 3.99
C ASP A 150 3.94 8.58 3.34
N THR A 151 4.95 7.89 3.87
CA THR A 151 6.33 7.95 3.38
C THR A 151 6.53 7.27 2.04
N VAL A 152 5.57 6.46 1.59
CA VAL A 152 5.51 5.97 0.21
C VAL A 152 5.53 7.12 -0.81
N SER A 153 4.92 8.27 -0.48
CA SER A 153 4.89 9.45 -1.35
C SER A 153 6.25 10.16 -1.49
N LEU A 154 7.25 9.77 -0.69
CA LEU A 154 8.61 10.29 -0.82
C LEU A 154 9.37 9.64 -1.99
N ASP A 155 8.82 8.60 -2.60
CA ASP A 155 9.40 7.93 -3.78
C ASP A 155 10.87 7.51 -3.55
N GLY A 156 11.14 6.91 -2.37
CA GLY A 156 12.47 6.48 -1.94
C GLY A 156 13.37 7.59 -1.38
N LYS A 157 12.98 8.86 -1.45
CA LYS A 157 13.81 9.96 -0.94
C LYS A 157 13.91 9.91 0.58
N GLY A 158 15.16 9.85 1.08
CA GLY A 158 15.45 9.78 2.51
C GLY A 158 15.59 8.36 3.06
N PHE A 159 15.41 7.34 2.22
CA PHE A 159 15.65 5.94 2.56
C PHE A 159 16.85 5.40 1.77
N ASP A 160 17.68 4.60 2.44
CA ASP A 160 18.82 3.92 1.83
C ASP A 160 18.70 2.42 2.12
N ALA A 161 17.85 1.75 1.34
CA ALA A 161 17.56 0.33 1.53
C ALA A 161 18.85 -0.51 1.37
N LYS A 162 19.25 -1.19 2.45
CA LYS A 162 20.44 -2.05 2.51
C LYS A 162 20.16 -3.53 2.25
N VAL A 163 18.88 -3.89 2.19
CA VAL A 163 18.42 -5.26 2.05
C VAL A 163 17.43 -5.42 0.91
N GLN A 164 17.35 -6.64 0.38
CA GLN A 164 16.44 -7.03 -0.70
C GLN A 164 15.50 -8.16 -0.24
N ALA A 165 14.41 -8.38 -0.97
CA ALA A 165 13.53 -9.52 -0.74
C ALA A 165 14.29 -10.86 -0.89
N ASN A 166 13.87 -11.87 -0.14
CA ASN A 166 14.51 -13.19 0.01
C ASN A 166 15.94 -13.16 0.58
N GLN A 167 16.33 -12.05 1.21
CA GLN A 167 17.63 -11.95 1.85
C GLN A 167 17.58 -12.45 3.29
N ARG A 168 18.54 -13.31 3.65
CA ARG A 168 18.77 -13.70 5.04
C ARG A 168 19.34 -12.53 5.85
N ILE A 169 18.75 -12.31 7.02
CA ILE A 169 19.15 -11.27 7.97
C ILE A 169 19.42 -11.88 9.34
N LYS A 170 20.36 -11.28 10.07
CA LYS A 170 20.60 -11.52 11.48
C LYS A 170 20.13 -10.34 12.31
N LYS A 171 19.81 -10.60 13.56
CA LYS A 171 19.45 -9.56 14.53
C LYS A 171 20.53 -8.47 14.58
N GLY A 172 20.10 -7.23 14.36
CA GLY A 172 20.98 -6.07 14.32
C GLY A 172 21.53 -5.70 12.93
N ASP A 173 21.28 -6.52 11.90
CA ASP A 173 21.63 -6.17 10.53
C ASP A 173 20.85 -4.93 10.08
N VAL A 174 21.49 -4.06 9.31
CA VAL A 174 20.90 -2.80 8.85
C VAL A 174 19.95 -3.09 7.70
N LEU A 175 18.70 -2.65 7.84
CA LEU A 175 17.66 -2.73 6.81
C LEU A 175 17.62 -1.44 5.97
N ALA A 176 17.67 -0.29 6.65
CA ALA A 176 17.63 1.06 6.09
C ALA A 176 18.36 2.07 6.98
#